data_AF-A0A817LAE8-F1
#
_entry.id   AF-A0A817LAE8-F1
#
_cell.length_a   1.000
_cell.length_b   1.000
_cell.length_c   1.000
_cell.angle_alpha   90.00
_cell.angle_beta   90.00
_cell.angle_gamma   90.00
#
_symmetry.space_group_name_H-M   'P 1'
#
loop_
_entity.id
_entity.type
_entity.pdbx_description
1 polymer ?
#
loop_
_entity_poly.entity_id
_entity_poly.type
_entity_poly.pdbx_seq_one_letter_code
_entity_poly.pdbx_strand_id
1 'polypeptide(L)'
;MNADNVESYLRNNYDRRILLTYRTVKKFYLRTELVRLDIRFLKSCRAKDIIPKFLWFKTANRNLASSSAYKDSQRRLLNVEINYKYQHLNRLKKMYRYSASLLQQYCFGDLFERIQQIITTICCPIIKEKEETVERKLFGHSLRIQQRYYVDRKVVKNLSARILLDDEIDCLANGLDYGLVPRRFDEMGAVGNIEQFFHHVPDIFQHHKKLMADLKDKDKVILNNIRVLNTTQMTLASNLCSLTDTFQHQANRYRKQHYMVRGEQQQYYQLLKSLKQDKSIIVTRPDKGRGIVLMNKSDYLSKMNAILDDSTKFRCLFDDPTIQRERSLSNLLYRLKKNGHISQEFYNMTRPTGSNPERLYELPKIHKENIPLRPVRSSIGTYNYGLAKVLKQMLSSIIQNEVIVKDMFAFVNELRSLPKSASKYKMVSFDITSLYTNIPVNETIDIILKHLYNDERPPPTIKKNDMKKLLEFVTEKSHFIFNGKIYDQVDGVSMGSPLAPLLAEIFLQEFEKKHLPLFDLMGIGYWKRYVDDNFVLLHPRVCPDYVCDQLSKCHASIKFTVAKEDVEANSITFLDALAQRQTGVGFKTKVYRKDTFPV
;
A
#
# COMPACT_ATOMS: atom_id res chain seq x y z
N MET A 1 61.40 1.57 36.78
CA MET A 1 60.52 0.39 36.60
C MET A 1 59.64 0.58 35.37
N ASN A 2 59.65 -0.38 34.44
CA ASN A 2 58.87 -0.40 33.21
C ASN A 2 58.23 -1.80 32.98
N ALA A 3 57.48 -1.98 31.89
CA ALA A 3 56.76 -3.22 31.60
C ALA A 3 57.65 -4.48 31.54
N ASP A 4 58.90 -4.33 31.09
CA ASP A 4 59.81 -5.45 30.86
C ASP A 4 60.55 -5.89 32.12
N ASN A 5 60.75 -4.98 33.08
CA ASN A 5 61.52 -5.25 34.31
C ASN A 5 60.72 -5.18 35.61
N VAL A 6 59.41 -4.93 35.58
CA VAL A 6 58.56 -4.80 36.78
C VAL A 6 58.60 -6.03 37.69
N GLU A 7 58.55 -7.26 37.14
CA GLU A 7 58.59 -8.46 37.97
C GLU A 7 59.96 -8.70 38.60
N SER A 8 61.04 -8.42 37.88
CA SER A 8 62.41 -8.51 38.39
C SER A 8 62.71 -7.41 39.42
N TYR A 9 62.20 -6.20 39.19
CA TYR A 9 62.32 -5.08 40.13
C TYR A 9 61.57 -5.35 41.43
N LEU A 10 60.33 -5.87 41.36
CA LEU A 10 59.56 -6.26 42.54
C LEU A 10 60.16 -7.47 43.26
N ARG A 11 60.85 -8.37 42.56
CA ARG A 11 61.54 -9.51 43.17
C ARG A 11 62.81 -9.10 43.91
N ASN A 12 63.56 -8.15 43.39
CA ASN A 12 64.88 -7.78 43.91
C ASN A 12 64.81 -6.71 45.01
N ASN A 13 63.76 -5.88 45.02
CA ASN A 13 63.65 -4.74 45.95
C ASN A 13 62.51 -4.89 46.98
N TYR A 14 61.65 -5.91 46.85
CA TYR A 14 60.47 -6.08 47.69
C TYR A 14 60.22 -7.56 48.02
N ASP A 15 59.43 -7.80 49.07
CA ASP A 15 59.08 -9.14 49.54
C ASP A 15 58.26 -9.93 48.49
N ARG A 16 58.43 -11.26 48.46
CA ARG A 16 57.71 -12.22 47.60
C ARG A 16 56.19 -12.02 47.66
N ARG A 17 55.66 -11.57 48.81
CA ARG A 17 54.23 -11.23 48.99
C ARG A 17 53.75 -10.15 48.02
N ILE A 18 54.56 -9.13 47.74
CA ILE A 18 54.20 -8.01 46.84
C ILE A 18 54.15 -8.50 45.38
N LEU A 19 55.12 -9.32 44.97
CA LEU A 19 55.14 -9.89 43.63
C LEU A 19 53.91 -10.79 43.36
N LEU A 20 53.49 -11.58 44.35
CA LEU A 20 52.29 -12.43 44.26
C LEU A 20 51.00 -11.60 44.19
N THR A 21 50.90 -10.54 44.98
CA THR A 21 49.75 -9.62 44.93
C THR A 21 49.71 -8.89 43.58
N TYR A 22 50.83 -8.39 43.07
CA TYR A 22 50.94 -7.77 41.74
C TYR A 22 50.41 -8.71 40.63
N ARG A 23 50.87 -9.96 40.60
CA ARG A 23 50.42 -10.96 39.61
C ARG A 23 48.90 -11.21 39.71
N THR A 24 48.37 -11.19 40.93
CA THR A 24 46.95 -11.36 41.20
C THR A 24 46.12 -10.17 40.69
N VAL A 25 46.58 -8.94 40.93
CA VAL A 25 45.95 -7.72 40.41
C VAL A 25 45.96 -7.71 38.88
N LYS A 26 47.11 -7.99 38.24
CA LYS A 26 47.23 -8.10 36.78
C LYS A 26 46.26 -9.14 36.20
N LYS A 27 46.18 -10.33 36.80
CA LYS A 27 45.28 -11.41 36.37
C LYS A 27 43.81 -10.99 36.44
N PHE A 28 43.37 -10.38 37.54
CA PHE A 28 41.97 -9.98 37.70
C PHE A 28 41.60 -8.76 36.87
N TYR A 29 42.53 -7.83 36.65
CA TYR A 29 42.35 -6.71 35.72
C TYR A 29 42.09 -7.21 34.30
N LEU A 30 42.98 -8.05 33.76
CA LEU A 30 42.84 -8.59 32.40
C LEU A 30 41.53 -9.38 32.23
N ARG A 31 41.20 -10.26 33.18
CA ARG A 31 39.94 -11.03 33.12
C ARG A 31 38.70 -10.14 33.17
N THR A 32 38.75 -9.05 33.94
CA THR A 32 37.65 -8.08 34.03
C THR A 32 37.40 -7.42 32.67
N GLU A 33 38.45 -6.96 31.98
CA GLU A 33 38.31 -6.32 30.66
C GLU A 33 37.88 -7.31 29.57
N LEU A 34 38.43 -8.53 29.56
CA LEU A 34 38.01 -9.55 28.59
C LEU A 34 36.53 -9.94 28.73
N VAL A 35 36.02 -10.07 29.97
CA VAL A 35 34.60 -10.37 30.22
C VAL A 35 33.71 -9.19 29.83
N ARG A 36 34.17 -7.94 29.99
CA ARG A 36 33.44 -6.75 29.48
C ARG A 36 33.30 -6.80 27.96
N LEU A 37 34.35 -7.18 27.24
CA LEU A 37 34.30 -7.34 25.78
C LEU A 37 33.34 -8.47 25.36
N ASP A 38 33.32 -9.60 26.07
CA ASP A 38 32.33 -10.67 25.84
C ASP A 38 30.88 -10.17 26.06
N ILE A 39 30.64 -9.39 27.12
CA ILE A 39 29.32 -8.77 27.36
C ILE A 39 28.95 -7.79 26.24
N ARG A 40 29.91 -6.97 25.77
CA ARG A 40 29.71 -6.05 24.63
C ARG A 40 29.31 -6.83 23.37
N PHE A 41 30.00 -7.93 23.08
CA PHE A 41 29.66 -8.82 21.97
C PHE A 41 28.23 -9.38 22.10
N LEU A 42 27.88 -9.98 23.25
CA LEU A 42 26.56 -10.59 23.46
C LEU A 42 25.42 -9.57 23.42
N LYS A 43 25.63 -8.38 23.98
CA LYS A 43 24.68 -7.27 23.88
C LYS A 43 24.49 -6.79 22.44
N SER A 44 25.57 -6.73 21.67
CA SER A 44 25.53 -6.36 20.25
C SER A 44 24.81 -7.42 19.42
N CYS A 45 25.03 -8.70 19.70
CA CYS A 45 24.26 -9.80 19.12
C CYS A 45 22.77 -9.68 19.43
N ARG A 46 22.41 -9.39 20.69
CA ARG A 46 21.01 -9.17 21.09
C ARG A 46 20.38 -7.96 20.39
N ALA A 47 21.11 -6.85 20.28
CA ALA A 47 20.62 -5.63 19.64
C ALA A 47 20.37 -5.82 18.13
N LYS A 48 21.14 -6.71 17.49
CA LYS A 48 21.06 -7.01 16.05
C LYS A 48 20.25 -8.30 15.75
N ASP A 49 19.56 -8.88 16.73
CA ASP A 49 18.84 -10.17 16.66
C ASP A 49 19.67 -11.33 16.06
N ILE A 50 20.96 -11.37 16.39
CA ILE A 50 21.89 -12.43 16.00
C ILE A 50 22.00 -13.42 17.17
N ILE A 51 21.83 -14.72 16.91
CA ILE A 51 22.12 -15.78 17.88
C ILE A 51 23.53 -16.32 17.62
N PRO A 52 24.48 -16.17 18.57
CA PRO A 52 25.80 -16.80 18.48
C PRO A 52 25.72 -18.32 18.33
N LYS A 53 26.57 -18.90 17.48
CA LYS A 53 26.58 -20.34 17.18
C LYS A 53 26.68 -21.24 18.40
N PHE A 54 27.37 -20.79 19.45
CA PHE A 54 27.54 -21.59 20.68
C PHE A 54 26.23 -21.72 21.50
N LEU A 55 25.20 -20.91 21.20
CA LEU A 55 23.86 -21.05 21.78
C LEU A 55 22.94 -21.91 20.92
N TRP A 56 23.44 -22.50 19.84
CA TRP A 56 22.66 -23.39 18.99
C TRP A 56 22.69 -24.79 19.58
N PHE A 57 21.52 -25.28 19.98
CA PHE A 57 21.37 -26.65 20.46
C PHE A 57 20.74 -27.53 19.36
N LYS A 58 21.18 -28.79 19.29
CA LYS A 58 20.67 -29.75 18.30
C LYS A 58 19.23 -30.13 18.64
N THR A 59 18.39 -30.19 17.62
CA THR A 59 17.01 -30.71 17.73
C THR A 59 16.94 -32.10 17.09
N ALA A 60 16.10 -32.97 17.65
CA ALA A 60 15.87 -34.31 17.07
C ALA A 60 15.34 -34.25 15.63
N ASN A 61 14.56 -33.21 15.31
CA ASN A 61 14.09 -32.92 13.95
C ASN A 61 14.68 -31.59 13.46
N ARG A 62 15.31 -31.59 12.27
CA ARG A 62 15.90 -30.39 11.66
C ARG A 62 14.86 -29.30 11.36
N ASN A 63 13.60 -29.67 11.12
CA ASN A 63 12.51 -28.73 10.86
C ASN A 63 12.10 -27.93 12.12
N LEU A 64 12.45 -28.41 13.32
CA LEU A 64 12.20 -27.65 14.55
C LEU A 64 13.16 -26.46 14.70
N ALA A 65 14.31 -26.46 14.03
CA ALA A 65 15.28 -25.37 14.10
C ALA A 65 14.78 -24.06 13.45
N SER A 66 13.76 -24.13 12.59
CA SER A 66 13.11 -22.95 11.99
C SER A 66 11.89 -22.46 12.78
N SER A 67 11.42 -23.24 13.76
CA SER A 67 10.23 -22.92 14.57
C SER A 67 10.41 -21.67 15.45
N SER A 68 9.30 -21.00 15.75
CA SER A 68 9.26 -19.86 16.68
C SER A 68 9.73 -20.26 18.08
N ALA A 69 9.31 -21.44 18.57
CA ALA A 69 9.69 -21.96 19.88
C ALA A 69 11.20 -22.19 20.03
N TYR A 70 11.88 -22.63 18.96
CA TYR A 70 13.33 -22.79 18.94
C TYR A 70 14.06 -21.44 19.00
N LYS A 71 13.65 -20.48 18.16
CA LYS A 71 14.20 -19.12 18.15
C LYS A 71 14.00 -18.40 19.49
N ASP A 72 12.82 -18.54 20.10
CA ASP A 72 12.53 -17.93 21.40
C ASP A 72 13.34 -18.57 22.53
N SER A 73 13.60 -19.88 22.46
CA SER A 73 14.48 -20.57 23.40
C SER A 73 15.93 -20.09 23.27
N GLN A 74 16.42 -19.89 22.05
CA GLN A 74 17.75 -19.30 21.81
C GLN A 74 17.86 -17.86 22.35
N ARG A 75 16.83 -17.03 22.15
CA ARG A 75 16.79 -15.67 22.71
C ARG A 75 16.77 -15.67 24.25
N ARG A 76 16.06 -16.61 24.87
CA ARG A 76 16.09 -16.80 26.33
C ARG A 76 17.49 -17.17 26.82
N LEU A 77 18.14 -18.15 26.17
CA LEU A 77 19.51 -18.55 26.50
C LEU A 77 20.50 -17.39 26.36
N LEU A 78 20.36 -16.56 25.32
CA LEU A 78 21.20 -15.37 25.15
C LEU A 78 21.06 -14.38 26.32
N ASN A 79 19.83 -14.14 26.80
CA ASN A 79 19.63 -13.26 27.95
C ASN A 79 20.17 -13.86 29.26
N VAL A 80 20.02 -15.17 29.45
CA VAL A 80 20.59 -15.88 30.60
C VAL A 80 22.12 -15.80 30.59
N GLU A 81 22.77 -16.01 29.43
CA GLU A 81 24.22 -15.92 29.29
C GLU A 81 24.73 -14.50 29.58
N ILE A 82 24.04 -13.47 29.10
CA ILE A 82 24.36 -12.07 29.43
C ILE A 82 24.32 -11.85 30.94
N ASN A 83 23.27 -12.32 31.62
CA ASN A 83 23.12 -12.19 33.06
C ASN A 83 24.22 -12.94 33.83
N TYR A 84 24.55 -14.16 33.38
CA TYR A 84 25.65 -14.94 33.94
C TYR A 84 26.99 -14.21 33.84
N LYS A 85 27.31 -13.64 32.67
CA LYS A 85 28.54 -12.86 32.46
C LYS A 85 28.57 -11.59 33.31
N TYR A 86 27.44 -10.92 33.54
CA TYR A 86 27.34 -9.80 34.47
C TYR A 86 27.65 -10.19 35.92
N GLN A 87 27.09 -11.30 36.39
CA GLN A 87 27.40 -11.81 37.73
C GLN A 87 28.88 -12.18 37.86
N HIS A 88 29.45 -12.82 36.83
CA HIS A 88 30.86 -13.15 36.78
C HIS A 88 31.75 -11.90 36.80
N LEU A 89 31.42 -10.86 36.03
CA LEU A 89 32.12 -9.58 36.03
C LEU A 89 32.11 -8.93 37.43
N ASN A 90 30.98 -8.97 38.13
CA ASN A 90 30.86 -8.42 39.47
C ASN A 90 31.75 -9.17 40.48
N ARG A 91 31.84 -10.50 40.38
CA ARG A 91 32.76 -11.30 41.21
C ARG A 91 34.22 -10.93 40.92
N LEU A 92 34.61 -10.82 39.64
CA LEU A 92 35.97 -10.43 39.25
C LEU A 92 36.32 -9.01 39.73
N LYS A 93 35.40 -8.05 39.60
CA LYS A 93 35.59 -6.68 40.12
C LYS A 93 35.83 -6.65 41.63
N LYS A 94 35.12 -7.48 42.41
CA LYS A 94 35.35 -7.61 43.86
C LYS A 94 36.76 -8.14 44.15
N MET A 95 37.18 -9.20 43.46
CA MET A 95 38.53 -9.78 43.62
C MET A 95 39.64 -8.81 43.19
N TYR A 96 39.42 -8.07 42.10
CA TYR A 96 40.33 -7.02 41.65
C TYR A 96 40.46 -5.91 42.70
N ARG A 97 39.33 -5.39 43.21
CA ARG A 97 39.35 -4.33 44.25
C ARG A 97 40.08 -4.79 45.51
N TYR A 98 39.82 -6.01 45.98
CA TYR A 98 40.49 -6.58 47.15
C TYR A 98 42.00 -6.75 46.96
N SER A 99 42.41 -7.31 45.81
CA SER A 99 43.84 -7.47 45.51
C SER A 99 44.54 -6.13 45.28
N ALA A 100 43.85 -5.14 44.71
CA ALA A 100 44.38 -3.79 44.52
C ALA A 100 44.52 -3.04 45.85
N SER A 101 43.55 -3.13 46.76
CA SER A 101 43.67 -2.53 48.10
C SER A 101 44.80 -3.17 48.91
N LEU A 102 44.97 -4.49 48.80
CA LEU A 102 46.09 -5.19 49.43
C LEU A 102 47.44 -4.75 48.85
N LEU A 103 47.52 -4.52 47.54
CA LEU A 103 48.72 -3.99 46.89
C LEU A 103 49.02 -2.55 47.33
N GLN A 104 47.98 -1.72 47.46
CA GLN A 104 48.10 -0.34 47.94
C GLN A 104 48.56 -0.26 49.39
N GLN A 105 48.17 -1.23 50.24
CA GLN A 105 48.65 -1.33 51.61
C GLN A 105 50.15 -1.70 51.68
N TYR A 106 50.64 -2.49 50.74
CA TYR A 106 52.05 -2.87 50.67
C TYR A 106 52.94 -1.88 49.90
N CYS A 107 52.35 -1.04 49.06
CA CYS A 107 53.05 -0.07 48.21
C CYS A 107 52.35 1.29 48.37
N PHE A 108 52.89 2.18 49.22
CA PHE A 108 52.34 3.53 49.40
C PHE A 108 52.79 4.48 48.26
N GLY A 109 51.93 5.44 47.91
CA GLY A 109 52.25 6.56 47.02
C GLY A 109 52.53 6.20 45.55
N ASP A 110 53.45 6.93 44.93
CA ASP A 110 53.78 6.91 43.49
C ASP A 110 54.08 5.51 42.92
N LEU A 111 54.56 4.58 43.75
CA LEU A 111 54.88 3.22 43.33
C LEU A 111 53.61 2.43 42.93
N PHE A 112 52.52 2.57 43.68
CA PHE A 112 51.26 1.88 43.37
C PHE A 112 50.67 2.37 42.05
N GLU A 113 50.66 3.70 41.84
CA GLU A 113 50.20 4.30 40.59
C GLU A 113 51.06 3.85 39.40
N ARG A 114 52.39 3.81 39.59
CA ARG A 114 53.32 3.32 38.57
C ARG A 114 53.08 1.85 38.24
N ILE A 115 52.79 1.00 39.22
CA ILE A 115 52.46 -0.41 39.00
C ILE A 115 51.13 -0.55 38.24
N GLN A 116 50.12 0.25 38.59
CA GLN A 116 48.83 0.23 37.87
C GLN A 116 48.99 0.64 36.41
N GLN A 117 49.75 1.71 36.13
CA GLN A 117 50.08 2.13 34.77
C GLN A 117 50.75 1.00 33.98
N ILE A 118 51.74 0.33 34.59
CA ILE A 118 52.45 -0.79 33.96
C ILE A 118 51.51 -1.98 33.68
N ILE A 119 50.60 -2.32 34.60
CA ILE A 119 49.59 -3.37 34.38
C ILE A 119 48.72 -3.03 33.17
N THR A 120 48.24 -1.78 33.08
CA THR A 120 47.44 -1.32 31.94
C THR A 120 48.24 -1.38 30.64
N THR A 121 49.50 -0.96 30.63
CA THR A 121 50.38 -1.05 29.46
C THR A 121 50.58 -2.49 29.00
N ILE A 122 50.85 -3.43 29.92
CA ILE A 122 51.06 -4.85 29.59
C ILE A 122 49.78 -5.51 29.07
N CYS A 123 48.62 -5.17 29.63
CA CYS A 123 47.36 -5.79 29.25
C CYS A 123 46.73 -5.18 27.97
N CYS A 124 47.08 -3.95 27.62
CA CYS A 124 46.48 -3.21 26.50
C CYS A 124 46.53 -3.97 25.15
N PRO A 125 47.66 -4.57 24.71
CA PRO A 125 47.73 -5.30 23.44
C PRO A 125 46.74 -6.48 23.37
N ILE A 126 46.63 -7.25 24.47
CA ILE A 126 45.74 -8.43 24.55
C ILE A 126 44.27 -8.00 24.49
N ILE A 127 43.94 -6.87 25.14
CA ILE A 127 42.58 -6.32 25.13
C ILE A 127 42.22 -5.84 23.72
N LYS A 128 43.12 -5.14 23.03
CA LYS A 128 42.92 -4.67 21.65
C LYS A 128 42.71 -5.83 20.67
N GLU A 129 43.52 -6.88 20.73
CA GLU A 129 43.37 -8.07 19.87
C GLU A 129 41.99 -8.74 20.03
N LYS A 130 41.51 -8.83 21.29
CA LYS A 130 40.18 -9.35 21.60
C LYS A 130 39.08 -8.42 21.07
N GLU A 131 39.25 -7.10 21.18
CA GLU A 131 38.31 -6.10 20.67
C GLU A 131 38.17 -6.19 19.14
N GLU A 132 39.28 -6.24 18.41
CA GLU A 132 39.29 -6.43 16.95
C GLU A 132 38.62 -7.75 16.54
N THR A 133 38.80 -8.82 17.33
CA THR A 133 38.12 -10.10 17.11
C THR A 133 36.61 -9.99 17.30
N VAL A 134 36.16 -9.23 18.29
CA VAL A 134 34.73 -8.95 18.51
C VAL A 134 34.16 -8.14 17.35
N GLU A 135 34.87 -7.11 16.89
CA GLU A 135 34.45 -6.27 15.77
C GLU A 135 34.35 -7.07 14.46
N ARG A 136 35.36 -7.89 14.12
CA ARG A 136 35.30 -8.79 12.95
C ARG A 136 34.10 -9.73 12.99
N LYS A 137 33.80 -10.32 14.14
CA LYS A 137 32.62 -11.20 14.32
C LYS A 137 31.31 -10.43 14.11
N LEU A 138 31.21 -9.20 14.60
CA LEU A 138 30.03 -8.35 14.44
C LEU A 138 29.88 -7.85 12.98
N PHE A 139 30.98 -7.52 12.31
CA PHE A 139 30.99 -7.08 10.91
C PHE A 139 30.55 -8.20 9.96
N GLY A 140 31.11 -9.41 10.11
CA GLY A 140 30.72 -10.57 9.29
C GLY A 140 29.24 -10.97 9.44
N HIS A 141 28.63 -10.71 10.60
CA HIS A 141 27.19 -10.88 10.77
C HIS A 141 26.36 -9.73 10.19
N SER A 142 26.89 -8.51 10.15
CA SER A 142 26.19 -7.33 9.60
C SER A 142 26.05 -7.40 8.07
N LEU A 143 27.07 -7.92 7.37
CA LEU A 143 27.01 -8.21 5.91
C LEU A 143 25.94 -9.26 5.55
N ARG A 144 25.71 -10.25 6.41
CA ARG A 144 24.64 -11.26 6.23
C ARG A 144 23.23 -10.71 6.47
N ILE A 145 23.09 -9.60 7.20
CA ILE A 145 21.81 -8.91 7.44
C ILE A 145 21.51 -7.95 6.27
N GLN A 146 22.53 -7.26 5.74
CA GLN A 146 22.39 -6.42 4.53
C GLN A 146 21.94 -7.23 3.31
N GLN A 147 22.39 -8.48 3.16
CA GLN A 147 21.87 -9.37 2.11
C GLN A 147 20.39 -9.79 2.29
N ARG A 148 19.77 -9.56 3.46
CA ARG A 148 18.36 -9.92 3.72
C ARG A 148 17.36 -8.76 3.58
N TYR A 149 17.84 -7.52 3.45
CA TYR A 149 17.00 -6.32 3.34
C TYR A 149 17.51 -5.38 2.24
N TYR A 150 17.77 -5.90 1.04
CA TYR A 150 17.93 -5.02 -0.12
C TYR A 150 16.55 -4.49 -0.49
N VAL A 151 16.23 -3.28 -0.05
CA VAL A 151 15.05 -2.56 -0.51
C VAL A 151 15.42 -1.94 -1.86
N ASP A 152 14.72 -2.34 -2.93
CA ASP A 152 15.02 -1.83 -4.27
C ASP A 152 14.71 -0.33 -4.34
N ARG A 153 15.74 0.51 -4.26
CA ARG A 153 15.61 1.97 -4.33
C ARG A 153 14.97 2.47 -5.64
N LYS A 154 14.94 1.64 -6.71
CA LYS A 154 14.28 1.97 -7.98
C LYS A 154 12.78 2.22 -7.84
N VAL A 155 12.16 1.78 -6.74
CA VAL A 155 10.75 2.05 -6.45
C VAL A 155 10.48 3.53 -6.14
N VAL A 156 11.50 4.32 -5.78
CA VAL A 156 11.37 5.75 -5.48
C VAL A 156 11.77 6.57 -6.70
N LYS A 157 10.82 7.30 -7.28
CA LYS A 157 11.04 8.23 -8.40
C LYS A 157 10.92 9.67 -7.90
N ASN A 158 12.04 10.37 -7.85
CA ASN A 158 12.05 11.80 -7.53
C ASN A 158 11.97 12.65 -8.81
N LEU A 159 10.87 13.38 -8.98
CA LEU A 159 10.62 14.35 -10.06
C LEU A 159 10.56 15.79 -9.51
N SER A 160 10.84 15.97 -8.21
CA SER A 160 10.86 17.28 -7.58
C SER A 160 12.25 17.91 -7.65
N ALA A 161 12.33 19.22 -7.44
CA ALA A 161 13.61 19.92 -7.32
C ALA A 161 14.36 19.61 -6.01
N ARG A 162 13.69 18.95 -5.05
CA ARG A 162 14.27 18.61 -3.76
C ARG A 162 15.26 17.47 -3.89
N ILE A 163 16.45 17.64 -3.32
CA ILE A 163 17.44 16.57 -3.17
C ILE A 163 17.02 15.69 -1.98
N LEU A 164 16.88 14.39 -2.22
CA LEU A 164 16.57 13.40 -1.19
C LEU A 164 17.87 12.81 -0.62
N LEU A 165 17.92 12.67 0.70
CA LEU A 165 19.01 11.95 1.37
C LEU A 165 18.83 10.43 1.20
N ASP A 166 19.92 9.67 1.30
CA ASP A 166 19.88 8.21 1.21
C ASP A 166 18.92 7.58 2.22
N ASP A 167 18.90 8.08 3.47
CA ASP A 167 17.98 7.61 4.50
C ASP A 167 16.51 7.91 4.16
N GLU A 168 16.24 8.99 3.42
CA GLU A 168 14.88 9.32 2.96
C GLU A 168 14.45 8.39 1.84
N ILE A 169 15.36 8.09 0.92
CA ILE A 169 15.12 7.12 -0.16
C ILE A 169 14.87 5.74 0.45
N ASP A 170 15.68 5.30 1.41
CA ASP A 170 15.50 4.01 2.09
C ASP A 170 14.18 3.97 2.87
N CYS A 171 13.83 5.04 3.58
CA CYS A 171 12.55 5.17 4.26
C CYS A 171 11.38 5.03 3.29
N LEU A 172 11.42 5.76 2.17
CA LEU A 172 10.38 5.75 1.13
C LEU A 172 10.33 4.42 0.37
N ALA A 173 11.46 3.76 0.18
CA ALA A 173 11.52 2.50 -0.56
C ALA A 173 10.75 1.36 0.14
N ASN A 174 10.45 1.48 1.44
CA ASN A 174 9.54 0.58 2.14
C ASN A 174 8.08 0.63 1.62
N GLY A 175 7.71 1.67 0.86
CA GLY A 175 6.39 1.84 0.25
C GLY A 175 5.40 2.65 1.09
N LEU A 176 4.35 3.16 0.45
CA LEU A 176 3.35 4.03 1.09
C LEU A 176 2.43 3.30 2.09
N ASP A 177 2.36 1.97 2.01
CA ASP A 177 1.60 1.13 2.94
C ASP A 177 2.46 0.69 4.14
N TYR A 178 3.74 1.11 4.19
CA TYR A 178 4.62 0.79 5.32
C TYR A 178 4.17 1.53 6.59
N GLY A 179 3.58 0.79 7.51
CA GLY A 179 3.16 1.29 8.81
C GLY A 179 4.31 1.34 9.80
N LEU A 180 4.64 2.54 10.29
CA LEU A 180 5.49 2.68 11.47
C LEU A 180 4.74 2.22 12.73
N VAL A 181 5.43 1.53 13.63
CA VAL A 181 4.84 1.12 14.91
C VAL A 181 4.53 2.37 15.73
N PRO A 182 3.26 2.61 16.12
CA PRO A 182 2.89 3.82 16.82
C PRO A 182 3.46 3.84 18.24
N ARG A 183 3.85 5.03 18.73
CA ARG A 183 4.41 5.21 20.09
C ARG A 183 3.41 4.75 21.17
N ARG A 184 2.12 5.01 20.94
CA ARG A 184 1.00 4.61 21.79
C ARG A 184 -0.02 3.88 20.92
N PHE A 185 -0.60 2.82 21.44
CA PHE A 185 -1.73 2.15 20.80
C PHE A 185 -2.98 3.03 21.05
N ASP A 186 -3.69 3.39 19.99
CA ASP A 186 -4.93 4.15 20.09
C ASP A 186 -6.09 3.18 20.33
N GLU A 187 -6.34 2.91 21.61
CA GLU A 187 -7.35 1.96 22.07
C GLU A 187 -8.75 2.39 21.60
N MET A 188 -9.09 3.67 21.76
CA MET A 188 -10.38 4.22 21.35
C MET A 188 -10.57 4.15 19.83
N GLY A 189 -9.53 4.47 19.05
CA GLY A 189 -9.57 4.34 17.60
C GLY A 189 -9.72 2.89 17.14
N ALA A 190 -9.04 1.95 17.79
CA ALA A 190 -9.17 0.51 17.48
C ALA A 190 -10.58 -0.01 17.79
N VAL A 191 -11.12 0.30 18.97
CA VAL A 191 -12.50 -0.05 19.35
C VAL A 191 -13.49 0.55 18.36
N GLY A 192 -13.37 1.86 18.08
CA GLY A 192 -14.27 2.55 17.14
C GLY A 192 -14.23 1.98 15.73
N ASN A 193 -13.06 1.56 15.23
CA ASN A 193 -12.94 0.89 13.94
C ASN A 193 -13.59 -0.51 13.94
N ILE A 194 -13.45 -1.26 15.03
CA ILE A 194 -14.08 -2.56 15.20
C ILE A 194 -15.60 -2.39 15.23
N GLU A 195 -16.12 -1.47 16.04
CA GLU A 195 -17.55 -1.14 16.10
C GLU A 195 -18.08 -0.69 14.73
N GLN A 196 -17.34 0.18 14.03
CA GLN A 196 -17.69 0.61 12.69
C GLN A 196 -17.74 -0.57 11.72
N PHE A 197 -16.76 -1.48 11.74
CA PHE A 197 -16.76 -2.68 10.91
C PHE A 197 -18.03 -3.51 11.16
N PHE A 198 -18.36 -3.79 12.42
CA PHE A 198 -19.58 -4.54 12.74
C PHE A 198 -20.85 -3.81 12.29
N HIS A 199 -20.90 -2.49 12.38
CA HIS A 199 -22.01 -1.71 11.82
C HIS A 199 -22.16 -1.82 10.30
N HIS A 200 -21.06 -2.07 9.56
CA HIS A 200 -21.04 -2.10 8.10
C HIS A 200 -21.22 -3.49 7.49
N VAL A 201 -21.13 -4.58 8.27
CA VAL A 201 -21.35 -5.95 7.77
C VAL A 201 -22.86 -6.23 7.71
N PRO A 202 -23.50 -6.17 6.52
CA PRO A 202 -24.96 -6.22 6.39
C PRO A 202 -25.52 -7.64 6.62
N ASP A 203 -24.68 -8.67 6.50
CA ASP A 203 -25.11 -10.08 6.56
C ASP A 203 -25.28 -10.63 7.98
N ILE A 204 -24.59 -10.07 8.98
CA ILE A 204 -24.79 -10.48 10.38
C ILE A 204 -26.14 -9.93 10.90
N PHE A 205 -26.58 -8.78 10.38
CA PHE A 205 -27.79 -8.09 10.84
C PHE A 205 -29.07 -8.44 10.09
N GLN A 206 -29.03 -9.09 8.92
CA GLN A 206 -30.26 -9.66 8.34
C GLN A 206 -30.86 -10.76 9.23
N HIS A 207 -30.01 -11.56 9.89
CA HIS A 207 -30.45 -12.51 10.92
C HIS A 207 -31.03 -11.77 12.15
N HIS A 208 -30.40 -10.67 12.56
CA HIS A 208 -30.86 -9.82 13.66
C HIS A 208 -32.18 -9.09 13.37
N LYS A 209 -32.45 -8.74 12.11
CA LYS A 209 -33.71 -8.08 11.71
C LYS A 209 -34.90 -9.05 11.69
N LYS A 210 -34.64 -10.32 11.36
CA LYS A 210 -35.60 -11.43 11.49
C LYS A 210 -35.88 -11.72 12.97
N LEU A 211 -34.83 -11.79 13.78
CA LEU A 211 -34.93 -11.91 15.24
C LEU A 211 -35.68 -10.72 15.90
N MET A 212 -35.46 -9.49 15.43
CA MET A 212 -36.13 -8.28 15.93
C MET A 212 -37.58 -8.14 15.44
N ALA A 213 -37.93 -8.73 14.29
CA ALA A 213 -39.32 -8.83 13.85
C ALA A 213 -40.08 -9.86 14.70
N ASP A 214 -39.43 -10.97 15.05
CA ASP A 214 -39.99 -11.99 15.96
C ASP A 214 -40.07 -11.52 17.42
N LEU A 215 -39.24 -10.53 17.82
CA LEU A 215 -39.23 -9.95 19.18
C LEU A 215 -40.15 -8.73 19.37
N LYS A 216 -40.71 -8.17 18.29
CA LYS A 216 -41.66 -7.04 18.40
C LYS A 216 -42.97 -7.40 19.10
N ASP A 217 -43.26 -8.68 19.26
CA ASP A 217 -44.42 -9.16 20.01
C ASP A 217 -44.16 -9.37 21.50
N LYS A 218 -42.95 -9.12 22.03
CA LYS A 218 -42.67 -9.49 23.44
C LYS A 218 -42.20 -8.45 24.44
N ASP A 219 -41.66 -7.27 24.11
CA ASP A 219 -41.16 -6.39 25.19
C ASP A 219 -41.50 -4.90 25.04
N LYS A 220 -42.62 -4.53 25.67
CA LYS A 220 -42.88 -3.21 26.25
C LYS A 220 -42.04 -3.05 27.52
N VAL A 221 -40.82 -2.53 27.45
CA VAL A 221 -40.22 -1.82 28.60
C VAL A 221 -39.35 -0.67 28.09
N ILE A 222 -39.97 0.53 28.02
CA ILE A 222 -39.27 1.81 28.03
C ILE A 222 -39.30 2.28 29.48
N LEU A 223 -38.15 2.30 30.16
CA LEU A 223 -37.96 3.12 31.35
C LEU A 223 -36.49 3.61 31.36
N ASN A 224 -36.35 4.93 31.32
CA ASN A 224 -35.12 5.71 31.56
C ASN A 224 -33.97 5.57 30.56
N ASN A 225 -34.14 6.00 29.29
CA ASN A 225 -33.08 6.43 28.34
C ASN A 225 -31.76 5.61 28.27
N ILE A 226 -31.73 4.39 28.78
CA ILE A 226 -30.63 3.45 28.76
C ILE A 226 -31.15 2.29 27.94
N ARG A 227 -30.57 2.12 26.75
CA ARG A 227 -30.86 0.99 25.88
C ARG A 227 -30.34 -0.27 26.58
N VAL A 228 -31.21 -1.00 27.28
CA VAL A 228 -30.84 -2.29 27.88
C VAL A 228 -30.64 -3.27 26.72
N LEU A 229 -29.40 -3.70 26.52
CA LEU A 229 -29.05 -4.70 25.51
C LEU A 229 -29.67 -6.04 25.92
N ASN A 230 -30.31 -6.74 24.98
CA ASN A 230 -30.83 -8.08 25.24
C ASN A 230 -29.68 -9.09 25.45
N THR A 231 -29.98 -10.27 25.99
CA THR A 231 -28.96 -11.28 26.35
C THR A 231 -28.03 -11.62 25.18
N THR A 232 -28.54 -11.71 23.97
CA THR A 232 -27.75 -11.97 22.76
C THR A 232 -26.83 -10.80 22.41
N GLN A 233 -27.31 -9.57 22.54
CA GLN A 233 -26.52 -8.34 22.36
C GLN A 233 -25.45 -8.20 23.44
N MET A 234 -25.75 -8.55 24.69
CA MET A 234 -24.77 -8.58 25.79
C MET A 234 -23.66 -9.62 25.53
N THR A 235 -24.02 -10.81 25.03
CA THR A 235 -23.03 -11.84 24.64
C THR A 235 -22.15 -11.36 23.49
N LEU A 236 -22.73 -10.74 22.46
CA LEU A 236 -21.96 -10.18 21.35
C LEU A 236 -21.05 -9.02 21.80
N ALA A 237 -21.54 -8.10 22.64
CA ALA A 237 -20.74 -7.04 23.22
C ALA A 237 -19.58 -7.58 24.06
N SER A 238 -19.82 -8.63 24.86
CA SER A 238 -18.78 -9.33 25.63
C SER A 238 -17.72 -9.99 24.72
N ASN A 239 -18.15 -10.61 23.63
CA ASN A 239 -17.25 -11.19 22.63
C ASN A 239 -16.42 -10.11 21.92
N LEU A 240 -17.01 -8.95 21.62
CA LEU A 240 -16.30 -7.81 21.04
C LEU A 240 -15.28 -7.21 22.00
N CYS A 241 -15.64 -7.05 23.28
CA CYS A 241 -14.70 -6.62 24.31
C CYS A 241 -13.54 -7.60 24.43
N SER A 242 -13.80 -8.91 24.52
CA SER A 242 -12.73 -9.91 24.65
C SER A 242 -11.82 -9.99 23.41
N LEU A 243 -12.36 -9.83 22.20
CA LEU A 243 -11.58 -9.68 20.97
C LEU A 243 -10.70 -8.43 21.01
N THR A 244 -11.25 -7.31 21.46
CA THR A 244 -10.54 -6.04 21.60
C THR A 244 -9.41 -6.15 22.62
N ASP A 245 -9.66 -6.75 23.78
CA ASP A 245 -8.67 -7.00 24.83
C ASP A 245 -7.56 -7.93 24.32
N THR A 246 -7.93 -9.00 23.61
CA THR A 246 -6.96 -9.92 23.00
C THR A 246 -6.08 -9.20 21.99
N PHE A 247 -6.68 -8.37 21.13
CA PHE A 247 -5.96 -7.56 20.16
C PHE A 247 -5.05 -6.54 20.84
N GLN A 248 -5.53 -5.86 21.88
CA GLN A 248 -4.76 -4.90 22.69
C GLN A 248 -3.57 -5.60 23.35
N HIS A 249 -3.75 -6.78 23.92
CA HIS A 249 -2.67 -7.58 24.50
C HIS A 249 -1.65 -8.01 23.44
N GLN A 250 -2.09 -8.47 22.27
CA GLN A 250 -1.20 -8.84 21.17
C GLN A 250 -0.45 -7.63 20.60
N ALA A 251 -1.12 -6.50 20.38
CA ALA A 251 -0.52 -5.25 19.92
C ALA A 251 0.51 -4.72 20.93
N ASN A 252 0.17 -4.77 22.23
CA ASN A 252 1.11 -4.39 23.29
C ASN A 252 2.31 -5.36 23.38
N ARG A 253 2.09 -6.66 23.18
CA ARG A 253 3.16 -7.65 23.12
C ARG A 253 4.06 -7.42 21.90
N TYR A 254 3.49 -7.21 20.72
CA TYR A 254 4.19 -6.87 19.49
C TYR A 254 5.03 -5.58 19.68
N ARG A 255 4.43 -4.53 20.25
CA ARG A 255 5.13 -3.29 20.60
C ARG A 255 6.30 -3.52 21.57
N LYS A 256 6.13 -4.36 22.59
CA LYS A 256 7.20 -4.72 23.55
C LYS A 256 8.31 -5.55 22.88
N GLN A 257 7.97 -6.45 21.97
CA GLN A 257 8.93 -7.27 21.23
C GLN A 257 9.72 -6.46 20.20
N HIS A 258 9.09 -5.47 19.56
CA HIS A 258 9.69 -4.55 18.59
C HIS A 258 10.24 -3.25 19.23
N TYR A 259 10.30 -3.19 20.57
CA TYR A 259 10.83 -2.04 21.32
C TYR A 259 12.28 -1.66 20.93
N MET A 260 13.04 -2.61 20.38
CA MET A 260 14.43 -2.41 19.95
C MET A 260 14.57 -1.73 18.56
N VAL A 261 13.51 -1.61 17.76
CA VAL A 261 13.53 -0.89 16.45
C VAL A 261 13.26 0.63 16.63
N ARG A 262 13.24 1.11 17.89
CA ARG A 262 12.94 2.52 18.21
C ARG A 262 13.86 3.52 17.51
N GLY A 263 15.15 3.21 17.33
CA GLY A 263 16.10 4.14 16.71
C GLY A 263 15.76 4.43 15.26
N GLU A 264 15.73 3.38 14.43
CA GLU A 264 15.41 3.45 13.01
C GLU A 264 13.97 3.94 12.78
N GLN A 265 12.98 3.44 13.54
CA GLN A 265 11.59 3.92 13.41
C GLN A 265 11.43 5.38 13.84
N GLN A 266 12.17 5.85 14.83
CA GLN A 266 12.15 7.25 15.23
C GLN A 266 12.83 8.14 14.18
N GLN A 267 13.89 7.66 13.55
CA GLN A 267 14.54 8.31 12.41
C GLN A 267 13.57 8.39 11.23
N TYR A 268 12.99 7.28 10.78
CA TYR A 268 11.96 7.27 9.72
C TYR A 268 10.76 8.15 10.06
N TYR A 269 10.28 8.15 11.31
CA TYR A 269 9.21 9.06 11.73
C TYR A 269 9.59 10.53 11.56
N GLN A 270 10.82 10.91 11.94
CA GLN A 270 11.32 12.27 11.77
C GLN A 270 11.49 12.65 10.29
N LEU A 271 12.01 11.74 9.47
CA LEU A 271 12.14 11.94 8.03
C LEU A 271 10.78 12.11 7.35
N LEU A 272 9.83 11.22 7.62
CA LEU A 272 8.46 11.32 7.08
C LEU A 272 7.75 12.60 7.56
N LYS A 273 8.01 13.05 8.81
CA LYS A 273 7.48 14.31 9.32
C LYS A 273 8.08 15.50 8.57
N SER A 274 9.39 15.48 8.29
CA SER A 274 10.07 16.50 7.48
C SER A 274 9.49 16.55 6.06
N LEU A 275 9.38 15.40 5.38
CA LEU A 275 8.75 15.26 4.07
C LEU A 275 7.32 15.80 4.05
N LYS A 276 6.52 15.54 5.10
CA LYS A 276 5.15 16.05 5.22
C LYS A 276 5.08 17.57 5.45
N GLN A 277 6.06 18.15 6.13
CA GLN A 277 6.10 19.58 6.42
C GLN A 277 6.50 20.42 5.21
N ASP A 278 7.25 19.83 4.28
CA ASP A 278 7.59 20.46 3.02
C ASP A 278 6.35 20.61 2.12
N LYS A 279 5.83 21.83 2.05
CA LYS A 279 4.66 22.17 1.23
C LYS A 279 4.99 22.34 -0.25
N SER A 280 6.27 22.34 -0.63
CA SER A 280 6.71 22.50 -2.02
C SER A 280 6.60 21.20 -2.82
N ILE A 281 6.47 20.06 -2.14
CA ILE A 281 6.42 18.73 -2.77
C ILE A 281 5.06 18.05 -2.58
N ILE A 282 4.79 17.09 -3.45
CA ILE A 282 3.72 16.10 -3.30
C ILE A 282 4.34 14.70 -3.37
N VAL A 283 4.00 13.87 -2.39
CA VAL A 283 4.35 12.44 -2.36
C VAL A 283 3.10 11.64 -2.74
N THR A 284 3.18 10.86 -3.81
CA THR A 284 2.03 10.10 -4.34
C THR A 284 2.45 8.74 -4.92
N ARG A 285 1.48 7.93 -5.35
CA ARG A 285 1.67 6.66 -6.06
C ARG A 285 1.77 6.93 -7.56
N PRO A 286 2.57 6.16 -8.32
CA PRO A 286 2.49 6.18 -9.77
C PRO A 286 1.16 5.56 -10.24
N ASP A 287 0.77 5.90 -11.46
CA ASP A 287 -0.41 5.35 -12.13
C ASP A 287 -0.35 3.82 -12.33
N LYS A 288 0.85 3.30 -12.59
CA LYS A 288 1.12 1.86 -12.78
C LYS A 288 2.35 1.47 -11.95
N GLY A 289 2.32 0.28 -11.36
CA GLY A 289 3.36 -0.22 -10.46
C GLY A 289 3.09 0.05 -8.97
N ARG A 290 4.06 -0.26 -8.11
CA ARG A 290 3.94 -0.13 -6.64
C ARG A 290 4.99 0.81 -6.02
N GLY A 291 5.45 1.81 -6.79
CA GLY A 291 6.47 2.76 -6.35
C GLY A 291 5.94 3.97 -5.59
N ILE A 292 6.85 4.90 -5.29
CA ILE A 292 6.57 6.23 -4.75
C ILE A 292 7.09 7.27 -5.73
N VAL A 293 6.29 8.31 -5.97
CA VAL A 293 6.68 9.45 -6.79
C VAL A 293 6.66 10.72 -5.97
N LEU A 294 7.74 11.50 -6.04
CA LEU A 294 7.83 12.84 -5.48
C LEU A 294 7.79 13.84 -6.62
N MET A 295 6.93 14.86 -6.53
CA MET A 295 6.78 15.90 -7.54
C MET A 295 6.77 17.28 -6.91
N ASN A 296 7.15 18.31 -7.67
CA ASN A 296 6.88 19.67 -7.25
C ASN A 296 5.36 19.90 -7.20
N LYS A 297 4.90 20.51 -6.12
CA LYS A 297 3.48 20.85 -5.94
C LYS A 297 3.00 21.84 -7.00
N SER A 298 3.85 22.78 -7.43
CA SER A 298 3.56 23.72 -8.51
C SER A 298 3.19 22.99 -9.80
N ASP A 299 4.01 22.02 -10.20
CA ASP A 299 3.86 21.31 -11.47
C ASP A 299 2.62 20.43 -11.43
N TYR A 300 2.38 19.78 -10.28
CA TYR A 300 1.16 19.01 -10.03
C TYR A 300 -0.10 19.88 -10.12
N LEU A 301 -0.11 21.04 -9.47
CA LEU A 301 -1.25 21.98 -9.52
C LEU A 301 -1.45 22.56 -10.93
N SER A 302 -0.38 22.91 -11.63
CA SER A 302 -0.46 23.42 -13.01
C SER A 302 -1.06 22.39 -13.96
N LYS A 303 -0.63 21.12 -13.87
CA LYS A 303 -1.19 20.03 -14.67
C LYS A 303 -2.67 19.77 -14.35
N MET A 304 -3.03 19.85 -13.07
CA MET A 304 -4.44 19.72 -12.65
C MET A 304 -5.31 20.84 -13.19
N ASN A 305 -4.87 22.09 -13.04
CA ASN A 305 -5.65 23.24 -13.50
C ASN A 305 -5.84 23.19 -15.01
N ALA A 306 -4.83 22.77 -15.79
CA ALA A 306 -4.98 22.57 -17.23
C ALA A 306 -6.11 21.58 -17.61
N ILE A 307 -6.45 20.62 -16.75
CA ILE A 307 -7.60 19.72 -16.93
C ILE A 307 -8.91 20.40 -16.46
N LEU A 308 -8.86 21.06 -15.29
CA LEU A 308 -10.04 21.67 -14.66
C LEU A 308 -10.51 22.97 -15.32
N ASP A 309 -9.65 23.63 -16.10
CA ASP A 309 -9.96 24.86 -16.84
C ASP A 309 -10.84 24.57 -18.07
N ASP A 310 -11.07 23.29 -18.42
CA ASP A 310 -12.05 22.90 -19.43
C ASP A 310 -13.49 23.15 -18.95
N SER A 311 -13.99 24.34 -19.26
CA SER A 311 -15.35 24.79 -18.95
C SER A 311 -16.48 23.96 -19.60
N THR A 312 -16.16 23.11 -20.59
CA THR A 312 -17.14 22.18 -21.18
C THR A 312 -17.38 20.98 -20.28
N LYS A 313 -16.41 20.64 -19.42
CA LYS A 313 -16.44 19.46 -18.54
C LYS A 313 -16.60 19.84 -17.07
N PHE A 314 -16.04 20.96 -16.64
CA PHE A 314 -15.98 21.35 -15.24
C PHE A 314 -16.48 22.76 -14.99
N ARG A 315 -17.10 22.95 -13.82
CA ARG A 315 -17.56 24.26 -13.36
C ARG A 315 -17.20 24.47 -11.91
N CYS A 316 -16.43 25.53 -11.61
CA CYS A 316 -16.12 25.89 -10.23
C CYS A 316 -17.38 26.41 -9.52
N LEU A 317 -17.57 26.00 -8.26
CA LEU A 317 -18.67 26.44 -7.40
C LEU A 317 -18.15 27.34 -6.27
N PHE A 318 -19.01 28.25 -5.82
CA PHE A 318 -18.73 29.12 -4.67
C PHE A 318 -19.03 28.43 -3.34
N ASP A 319 -20.15 27.71 -3.27
CA ASP A 319 -20.63 27.05 -2.05
C ASP A 319 -20.62 25.52 -2.20
N ASP A 320 -20.53 24.81 -1.08
CA ASP A 320 -20.62 23.35 -1.03
C ASP A 320 -22.07 22.87 -1.19
N PRO A 321 -22.45 22.21 -2.30
CA PRO A 321 -23.83 21.77 -2.52
C PRO A 321 -24.15 20.43 -1.84
N THR A 322 -23.24 19.83 -1.06
CA THR A 322 -23.38 18.46 -0.51
C THR A 322 -24.71 18.26 0.20
N ILE A 323 -25.05 19.11 1.18
CA ILE A 323 -26.27 18.99 1.98
C ILE A 323 -27.52 19.19 1.11
N GLN A 324 -27.48 20.15 0.19
CA GLN A 324 -28.59 20.45 -0.71
C GLN A 324 -28.89 19.25 -1.64
N ARG A 325 -27.84 18.66 -2.24
CA ARG A 325 -27.95 17.50 -3.13
C ARG A 325 -28.39 16.24 -2.39
N GLU A 326 -27.84 16.00 -1.21
CA GLU A 326 -28.26 14.90 -0.31
C GLU A 326 -29.76 14.99 0.01
N ARG A 327 -30.23 16.19 0.38
CA ARG A 327 -31.65 16.44 0.67
C ARG A 327 -32.52 16.22 -0.57
N SER A 328 -32.09 16.73 -1.71
CA SER A 328 -32.82 16.58 -2.98
C SER A 328 -32.98 15.11 -3.39
N LEU A 329 -31.89 14.33 -3.31
CA LEU A 329 -31.94 12.89 -3.60
C LEU A 329 -32.81 12.15 -2.59
N SER A 330 -32.66 12.45 -1.30
CA SER A 330 -33.46 11.83 -0.24
C SER A 330 -34.96 12.04 -0.43
N ASN A 331 -35.37 13.25 -0.81
CA ASN A 331 -36.76 13.57 -1.11
C ASN A 331 -37.29 12.81 -2.33
N LEU A 332 -36.48 12.69 -3.39
CA LEU A 332 -36.83 11.88 -4.56
C LEU A 332 -37.05 10.42 -4.16
N LEU A 333 -36.07 9.81 -3.48
CA LEU A 333 -36.15 8.41 -3.06
C LEU A 333 -37.34 8.16 -2.14
N TYR A 334 -37.60 9.06 -1.19
CA TYR A 334 -38.76 8.94 -0.29
C TYR A 334 -40.08 8.96 -1.07
N ARG A 335 -40.23 9.88 -2.02
CA ARG A 335 -41.42 9.96 -2.88
C ARG A 335 -41.60 8.70 -3.72
N LEU A 336 -40.53 8.19 -4.34
CA LEU A 336 -40.59 6.96 -5.14
C LEU A 336 -41.01 5.76 -4.30
N LYS A 337 -40.50 5.67 -3.07
CA LYS A 337 -40.88 4.62 -2.12
C LYS A 337 -42.34 4.74 -1.71
N LYS A 338 -42.79 5.94 -1.34
CA LYS A 338 -44.19 6.19 -0.92
C LYS A 338 -45.18 5.81 -2.02
N ASN A 339 -44.81 6.03 -3.27
CA ASN A 339 -45.63 5.70 -4.44
C ASN A 339 -45.47 4.24 -4.93
N GLY A 340 -44.67 3.42 -4.25
CA GLY A 340 -44.44 2.01 -4.62
C GLY A 340 -43.57 1.80 -5.87
N HIS A 341 -42.90 2.84 -6.39
CA HIS A 341 -42.04 2.72 -7.57
C HIS A 341 -40.68 2.05 -7.25
N ILE A 342 -40.27 2.03 -5.98
CA ILE A 342 -39.07 1.34 -5.49
C ILE A 342 -39.38 0.55 -4.23
N SER A 343 -38.64 -0.55 -4.02
CA SER A 343 -38.77 -1.38 -2.82
C SER A 343 -38.17 -0.70 -1.59
N GLN A 344 -38.56 -1.18 -0.40
CA GLN A 344 -37.96 -0.78 0.87
C GLN A 344 -36.45 -1.08 0.92
N GLU A 345 -36.02 -2.16 0.27
CA GLU A 345 -34.61 -2.55 0.16
C GLU A 345 -33.83 -1.58 -0.71
N PHE A 346 -34.34 -1.26 -1.91
CA PHE A 346 -33.76 -0.24 -2.79
C PHE A 346 -33.58 1.08 -2.04
N TYR A 347 -34.63 1.54 -1.35
CA TYR A 347 -34.56 2.77 -0.57
C TYR A 347 -33.46 2.74 0.50
N ASN A 348 -33.32 1.63 1.24
CA ASN A 348 -32.31 1.52 2.30
C ASN A 348 -30.88 1.50 1.73
N MET A 349 -30.66 0.88 0.57
CA MET A 349 -29.35 0.79 -0.07
C MET A 349 -28.93 2.10 -0.77
N THR A 350 -29.89 2.89 -1.23
CA THR A 350 -29.63 4.10 -2.02
C THR A 350 -29.72 5.39 -1.22
N ARG A 351 -30.40 5.40 -0.07
CA ARG A 351 -30.57 6.60 0.75
C ARG A 351 -29.23 7.03 1.37
N PRO A 352 -28.77 8.27 1.13
CA PRO A 352 -27.58 8.80 1.80
C PRO A 352 -27.81 9.05 3.29
N THR A 353 -26.73 8.96 4.07
CA THR A 353 -26.71 9.28 5.51
C THR A 353 -25.40 9.98 5.85
N GLY A 354 -25.38 11.32 5.86
CA GLY A 354 -24.21 12.10 6.25
C GLY A 354 -23.11 12.08 5.18
N SER A 355 -23.33 12.82 4.10
CA SER A 355 -22.45 12.77 2.93
C SER A 355 -21.26 13.71 3.02
N ASN A 356 -20.17 13.34 2.36
CA ASN A 356 -19.05 14.22 2.08
C ASN A 356 -18.96 14.51 0.57
N PRO A 357 -18.37 15.65 0.18
CA PRO A 357 -18.01 15.88 -1.22
C PRO A 357 -16.89 14.93 -1.65
N GLU A 358 -16.82 14.64 -2.95
CA GLU A 358 -15.75 13.79 -3.48
C GLU A 358 -14.39 14.47 -3.36
N ARG A 359 -13.31 13.70 -3.32
CA ARG A 359 -11.94 14.25 -3.35
C ARG A 359 -11.25 13.87 -4.65
N LEU A 360 -10.79 14.86 -5.39
CA LEU A 360 -9.98 14.64 -6.59
C LEU A 360 -8.50 14.58 -6.23
N TYR A 361 -7.81 13.57 -6.72
CA TYR A 361 -6.35 13.43 -6.65
C TYR A 361 -5.84 12.80 -7.95
N GLU A 362 -4.53 12.86 -8.19
CA GLU A 362 -3.95 12.35 -9.41
C GLU A 362 -2.79 11.40 -9.19
N LEU A 363 -2.61 10.52 -10.18
CA LEU A 363 -1.52 9.57 -10.25
C LEU A 363 -0.62 9.87 -11.45
N PRO A 364 0.68 10.17 -11.27
CA PRO A 364 1.60 10.41 -12.37
C PRO A 364 1.84 9.15 -13.23
N LYS A 365 1.66 9.30 -14.55
CA LYS A 365 2.00 8.28 -15.55
C LYS A 365 3.49 8.33 -15.89
N ILE A 366 4.34 7.93 -14.95
CA ILE A 366 5.82 7.97 -15.06
C ILE A 366 6.42 7.15 -16.21
N HIS A 367 5.61 6.35 -16.92
CA HIS A 367 5.98 5.58 -18.11
C HIS A 367 5.65 6.30 -19.44
N LYS A 368 5.13 7.53 -19.39
CA LYS A 368 4.82 8.35 -20.56
C LYS A 368 5.69 9.61 -20.55
N GLU A 369 6.04 10.10 -21.73
CA GLU A 369 6.71 11.40 -21.90
C GLU A 369 5.90 12.53 -21.26
N ASN A 370 6.58 13.56 -20.76
CA ASN A 370 6.00 14.69 -20.01
C ASN A 370 5.24 14.33 -18.72
N ILE A 371 5.14 13.04 -18.37
CA ILE A 371 4.54 12.50 -17.14
C ILE A 371 3.14 13.12 -16.92
N PRO A 372 2.18 12.87 -17.84
CA PRO A 372 0.80 13.30 -17.65
C PRO A 372 0.22 12.68 -16.38
N LEU A 373 -0.72 13.37 -15.78
CA LEU A 373 -1.41 12.92 -14.58
C LEU A 373 -2.70 12.16 -14.95
N ARG A 374 -3.09 11.18 -14.13
CA ARG A 374 -4.39 10.51 -14.22
C ARG A 374 -5.29 11.02 -13.08
N PRO A 375 -6.36 11.76 -13.37
CA PRO A 375 -7.29 12.21 -12.34
C PRO A 375 -8.15 11.04 -11.84
N VAL A 376 -8.27 10.92 -10.51
CA VAL A 376 -9.08 9.91 -9.82
C VAL A 376 -9.92 10.60 -8.74
N ARG A 377 -11.22 10.30 -8.73
CA ARG A 377 -12.16 10.83 -7.74
C ARG A 377 -12.46 9.78 -6.68
N SER A 378 -12.27 10.14 -5.42
CA SER A 378 -12.72 9.31 -4.29
C SER A 378 -14.20 9.58 -4.03
N SER A 379 -15.07 8.69 -4.51
CA SER A 379 -16.52 8.81 -4.36
C SER A 379 -17.09 8.12 -3.11
N ILE A 380 -16.24 7.58 -2.24
CA ILE A 380 -16.71 6.85 -1.05
C ILE A 380 -17.30 7.83 -0.05
N GLY A 381 -18.51 7.54 0.44
CA GLY A 381 -19.19 8.37 1.44
C GLY A 381 -19.89 9.59 0.85
N THR A 382 -20.10 9.65 -0.46
CA THR A 382 -20.85 10.73 -1.11
C THR A 382 -22.33 10.42 -1.22
N TYR A 383 -23.13 11.46 -1.43
CA TYR A 383 -24.59 11.36 -1.34
C TYR A 383 -25.20 10.43 -2.40
N ASN A 384 -24.54 10.24 -3.54
CA ASN A 384 -25.00 9.44 -4.67
C ASN A 384 -24.30 8.07 -4.77
N TYR A 385 -23.36 7.74 -3.87
CA TYR A 385 -22.54 6.53 -3.95
C TYR A 385 -23.37 5.23 -3.86
N GLY A 386 -24.31 5.17 -2.91
CA GLY A 386 -25.20 4.02 -2.75
C GLY A 386 -26.11 3.82 -3.97
N LEU A 387 -26.67 4.91 -4.49
CA LEU A 387 -27.47 4.89 -5.72
C LEU A 387 -26.66 4.38 -6.92
N ALA A 388 -25.42 4.86 -7.11
CA ALA A 388 -24.56 4.43 -8.19
C ALA A 388 -24.29 2.92 -8.17
N LYS A 389 -24.11 2.32 -6.97
CA LYS A 389 -23.93 0.87 -6.82
C LYS A 389 -25.17 0.07 -7.22
N VAL A 390 -26.35 0.49 -6.74
CA VAL A 390 -27.60 -0.21 -7.04
C VAL A 390 -27.94 -0.10 -8.52
N LEU A 391 -27.80 1.09 -9.12
CA LEU A 391 -28.00 1.26 -10.55
C LEU A 391 -27.02 0.42 -11.38
N LYS A 392 -25.75 0.30 -10.95
CA LYS A 392 -24.79 -0.57 -11.61
C LYS A 392 -25.27 -2.02 -11.69
N GLN A 393 -25.82 -2.55 -10.60
CA GLN A 393 -26.35 -3.91 -10.56
C GLN A 393 -27.60 -4.06 -11.42
N MET A 394 -28.48 -3.06 -11.45
CA MET A 394 -29.68 -3.10 -12.28
C MET A 394 -29.38 -3.03 -13.79
N LEU A 395 -28.36 -2.25 -14.16
CA LEU A 395 -28.05 -1.92 -15.55
C LEU A 395 -27.02 -2.87 -16.17
N SER A 396 -26.39 -3.75 -15.39
CA SER A 396 -25.33 -4.64 -15.90
C SER A 396 -25.81 -5.60 -16.99
N SER A 397 -27.10 -5.93 -17.02
CA SER A 397 -27.71 -6.80 -18.04
C SER A 397 -27.83 -6.14 -19.42
N ILE A 398 -27.54 -4.83 -19.55
CA ILE A 398 -27.56 -4.12 -20.83
C ILE A 398 -26.30 -4.45 -21.65
N ILE A 399 -25.17 -4.72 -20.99
CA ILE A 399 -23.88 -5.01 -21.65
C ILE A 399 -23.95 -6.33 -22.44
N GLN A 400 -23.49 -6.29 -23.69
CA GLN A 400 -23.20 -7.47 -24.52
C GLN A 400 -21.68 -7.71 -24.61
N ASN A 401 -21.25 -8.96 -24.89
CA ASN A 401 -19.84 -9.36 -24.78
C ASN A 401 -19.15 -9.69 -26.13
N GLU A 402 -19.74 -9.35 -27.28
CA GLU A 402 -19.23 -9.83 -28.58
C GLU A 402 -17.87 -9.24 -28.95
N VAL A 403 -17.68 -7.95 -28.66
CA VAL A 403 -16.52 -7.14 -29.09
C VAL A 403 -15.49 -6.96 -27.96
N ILE A 404 -15.86 -7.32 -26.73
CA ILE A 404 -15.06 -7.08 -25.54
C ILE A 404 -14.16 -8.27 -25.27
N VAL A 405 -12.94 -7.97 -24.82
CA VAL A 405 -12.07 -8.96 -24.20
C VAL A 405 -12.06 -8.73 -22.70
N LYS A 406 -12.26 -9.80 -21.93
CA LYS A 406 -12.39 -9.73 -20.47
C LYS A 406 -11.06 -9.53 -19.73
N ASP A 407 -10.00 -10.15 -20.22
CA ASP A 407 -8.68 -10.13 -19.62
C ASP A 407 -7.60 -10.56 -20.64
N MET A 408 -6.33 -10.47 -20.23
CA MET A 408 -5.19 -10.84 -21.08
C MET A 408 -5.23 -12.32 -21.51
N PHE A 409 -5.75 -13.24 -20.70
CA PHE A 409 -5.80 -14.65 -21.07
C PHE A 409 -6.86 -14.91 -22.13
N ALA A 410 -8.03 -14.29 -22.01
CA ALA A 410 -9.08 -14.31 -23.02
C ALA A 410 -8.53 -13.74 -24.35
N PHE A 411 -7.83 -12.60 -24.31
CA PHE A 411 -7.17 -12.02 -25.48
C PHE A 411 -6.23 -13.01 -26.17
N VAL A 412 -5.32 -13.61 -25.40
CA VAL A 412 -4.32 -14.54 -25.95
C VAL A 412 -4.97 -15.78 -26.55
N ASN A 413 -6.03 -16.31 -25.91
CA ASN A 413 -6.76 -17.46 -26.41
C ASN A 413 -7.50 -17.15 -27.71
N GLU A 414 -8.18 -16.00 -27.80
CA GLU A 414 -8.83 -15.55 -29.03
C GLU A 414 -7.82 -15.30 -30.15
N LEU A 415 -6.72 -14.62 -29.87
CA LEU A 415 -5.69 -14.35 -30.88
C LEU A 415 -5.08 -15.64 -31.44
N ARG A 416 -4.94 -16.68 -30.61
CA ARG A 416 -4.45 -18.00 -31.03
C ARG A 416 -5.49 -18.83 -31.79
N SER A 417 -6.78 -18.61 -31.55
CA SER A 417 -7.86 -19.33 -32.26
C SER A 417 -8.15 -18.74 -33.63
N LEU A 418 -7.65 -17.53 -33.94
CA LEU A 418 -7.79 -16.93 -35.25
C LEU A 418 -7.16 -17.80 -36.36
N PRO A 419 -7.75 -17.80 -37.58
CA PRO A 419 -7.17 -18.49 -38.72
C PRO A 419 -5.74 -18.02 -39.00
N LYS A 420 -4.87 -18.94 -39.46
CA LYS A 420 -3.48 -18.60 -39.79
C LYS A 420 -3.35 -17.46 -40.81
N SER A 421 -4.34 -17.30 -41.70
CA SER A 421 -4.41 -16.19 -42.67
C SER A 421 -4.53 -14.82 -42.00
N ALA A 422 -5.07 -14.72 -40.78
CA ALA A 422 -5.20 -13.46 -40.04
C ALA A 422 -3.82 -12.84 -39.73
N SER A 423 -2.77 -13.65 -39.59
CA SER A 423 -1.39 -13.18 -39.40
C SER A 423 -0.79 -12.44 -40.61
N LYS A 424 -1.49 -12.40 -41.75
CA LYS A 424 -1.14 -11.55 -42.90
C LYS A 424 -1.53 -10.08 -42.68
N TYR A 425 -2.46 -9.81 -41.76
CA TYR A 425 -2.89 -8.46 -41.42
C TYR A 425 -1.89 -7.82 -40.47
N LYS A 426 -1.77 -6.48 -40.53
CA LYS A 426 -0.94 -5.70 -39.61
C LYS A 426 -1.66 -5.58 -38.27
N MET A 427 -0.92 -5.68 -37.17
CA MET A 427 -1.48 -5.42 -35.84
C MET A 427 -1.41 -3.93 -35.53
N VAL A 428 -2.50 -3.37 -35.04
CA VAL A 428 -2.62 -1.98 -34.64
C VAL A 428 -3.34 -1.91 -33.30
N SER A 429 -2.91 -1.01 -32.41
CA SER A 429 -3.64 -0.71 -31.20
C SER A 429 -4.14 0.72 -31.26
N PHE A 430 -5.46 0.92 -31.08
CA PHE A 430 -6.04 2.25 -30.93
C PHE A 430 -6.42 2.49 -29.47
N ASP A 431 -6.02 3.63 -28.90
CA ASP A 431 -6.34 4.04 -27.52
C ASP A 431 -7.28 5.24 -27.54
N ILE A 432 -8.36 5.18 -26.74
CA ILE A 432 -9.32 6.29 -26.63
C ILE A 432 -8.77 7.34 -25.66
N THR A 433 -8.65 8.58 -26.16
CA THR A 433 -8.11 9.69 -25.36
C THR A 433 -9.08 10.06 -24.25
N SER A 434 -8.63 9.93 -22.99
CA SER A 434 -9.35 10.34 -21.79
C SER A 434 -10.80 9.84 -21.75
N LEU A 435 -11.02 8.55 -22.05
CA LEU A 435 -12.34 7.93 -22.23
C LEU A 435 -13.40 8.44 -21.24
N TYR A 436 -13.15 8.32 -19.94
CA TYR A 436 -14.15 8.62 -18.91
C TYR A 436 -14.63 10.07 -18.94
N THR A 437 -13.74 11.06 -19.06
CA THR A 437 -14.14 12.49 -19.12
C THR A 437 -14.86 12.85 -20.42
N ASN A 438 -14.73 11.99 -21.44
CA ASN A 438 -15.24 12.21 -22.78
C ASN A 438 -16.53 11.44 -23.09
N ILE A 439 -17.03 10.60 -22.17
CA ILE A 439 -18.33 9.95 -22.32
C ILE A 439 -19.44 11.01 -22.29
N PRO A 440 -20.26 11.14 -23.36
CA PRO A 440 -21.37 12.09 -23.38
C PRO A 440 -22.49 11.58 -22.46
N VAL A 441 -22.66 12.22 -21.31
CA VAL A 441 -23.55 11.72 -20.25
C VAL A 441 -25.00 11.68 -20.71
N ASN A 442 -25.49 12.75 -21.31
CA ASN A 442 -26.89 12.86 -21.74
C ASN A 442 -27.25 11.80 -22.79
N GLU A 443 -26.41 11.63 -23.80
CA GLU A 443 -26.59 10.60 -24.83
C GLU A 443 -26.57 9.19 -24.22
N THR A 444 -25.64 8.94 -23.29
CA THR A 444 -25.56 7.65 -22.59
C THR A 444 -26.82 7.37 -21.78
N ILE A 445 -27.38 8.37 -21.09
CA ILE A 445 -28.65 8.25 -20.37
C ILE A 445 -29.78 7.90 -21.34
N ASP A 446 -29.86 8.58 -22.48
CA ASP A 446 -30.92 8.32 -23.46
C ASP A 446 -30.79 6.92 -24.08
N ILE A 447 -29.56 6.43 -24.33
CA ILE A 447 -29.29 5.04 -24.73
C ILE A 447 -29.82 4.04 -23.69
N ILE A 448 -29.54 4.28 -22.40
CA ILE A 448 -30.00 3.41 -21.30
C ILE A 448 -31.52 3.40 -21.23
N LEU A 449 -32.16 4.57 -21.31
CA LEU A 449 -33.62 4.68 -21.27
C LEU A 449 -34.25 4.01 -22.48
N LYS A 450 -33.64 4.09 -23.67
CA LYS A 450 -34.10 3.37 -24.85
C LYS A 450 -34.04 1.86 -24.64
N HIS A 451 -32.96 1.34 -24.06
CA HIS A 451 -32.82 -0.10 -23.78
C HIS A 451 -33.77 -0.62 -22.69
N LEU A 452 -34.00 0.15 -21.63
CA LEU A 452 -34.83 -0.27 -20.50
C LEU A 452 -36.33 -0.22 -20.78
N TYR A 453 -36.77 0.73 -21.60
CA TYR A 453 -38.18 0.99 -21.88
C TYR A 453 -38.52 0.75 -23.35
N ASN A 454 -37.83 -0.21 -23.98
CA ASN A 454 -38.23 -0.74 -25.28
C ASN A 454 -39.41 -1.70 -25.14
N ASP A 455 -40.29 -1.78 -26.13
CA ASP A 455 -41.53 -2.59 -26.09
C ASP A 455 -41.26 -4.10 -26.00
N GLU A 456 -40.03 -4.54 -26.30
CA GLU A 456 -39.60 -5.94 -26.25
C GLU A 456 -39.37 -6.48 -24.83
N ARG A 457 -39.36 -5.63 -23.80
CA ARG A 457 -39.08 -6.02 -22.41
C ARG A 457 -40.15 -5.48 -21.46
N PRO A 458 -40.53 -6.23 -20.42
CA PRO A 458 -41.41 -5.68 -19.39
C PRO A 458 -40.72 -4.47 -18.74
N PRO A 459 -41.38 -3.31 -18.69
CA PRO A 459 -40.75 -2.09 -18.21
C PRO A 459 -40.40 -2.24 -16.72
N PRO A 460 -39.28 -1.64 -16.26
CA PRO A 460 -38.96 -1.58 -14.85
C PRO A 460 -40.08 -0.94 -14.02
N THR A 461 -40.19 -1.33 -12.74
CA THR A 461 -41.12 -0.72 -11.79
C THR A 461 -40.91 0.80 -11.63
N ILE A 462 -39.67 1.24 -11.81
CA ILE A 462 -39.32 2.66 -11.84
C ILE A 462 -39.75 3.23 -13.18
N LYS A 463 -40.50 4.34 -13.20
CA LYS A 463 -40.93 5.01 -14.44
C LYS A 463 -39.76 5.66 -15.17
N LYS A 464 -39.84 5.77 -16.50
CA LYS A 464 -38.80 6.36 -17.37
C LYS A 464 -38.28 7.71 -16.88
N ASN A 465 -39.18 8.64 -16.54
CA ASN A 465 -38.80 9.97 -16.04
C ASN A 465 -38.11 9.94 -14.68
N ASP A 466 -38.47 8.99 -13.82
CA ASP A 466 -37.83 8.82 -12.51
C ASP A 466 -36.46 8.16 -12.66
N MET A 467 -36.33 7.17 -13.54
CA MET A 467 -35.04 6.55 -13.89
C MET A 467 -34.06 7.57 -14.48
N LYS A 468 -34.53 8.43 -15.39
CA LYS A 468 -33.72 9.54 -15.93
C LYS A 468 -33.16 10.42 -14.80
N LYS A 469 -34.01 10.85 -13.87
CA LYS A 469 -33.58 11.66 -12.72
C LYS A 469 -32.58 10.94 -11.81
N LEU A 470 -32.77 9.64 -11.58
CA LEU A 470 -31.82 8.84 -10.78
C LEU A 470 -30.45 8.76 -11.47
N LEU A 471 -30.42 8.59 -12.80
CA LEU A 471 -29.20 8.62 -13.59
C LEU A 471 -28.51 9.99 -13.54
N GLU A 472 -29.25 11.09 -13.72
CA GLU A 472 -28.71 12.46 -13.59
C GLU A 472 -28.08 12.72 -12.21
N PHE A 473 -28.63 12.14 -11.13
CA PHE A 473 -28.07 12.28 -9.78
C PHE A 473 -26.70 11.60 -9.59
N VAL A 474 -26.44 10.53 -10.33
CA VAL A 474 -25.18 9.77 -10.25
C VAL A 474 -24.14 10.21 -11.29
N THR A 475 -24.54 11.04 -12.27
CA THR A 475 -23.64 11.59 -13.30
C THR A 475 -23.47 13.10 -13.18
N GLU A 476 -24.43 13.89 -13.68
CA GLU A 476 -24.35 15.35 -13.87
C GLU A 476 -24.32 16.15 -12.57
N LYS A 477 -24.84 15.58 -11.47
CA LYS A 477 -24.90 16.27 -10.17
C LYS A 477 -23.72 15.92 -9.26
N SER A 478 -22.67 15.29 -9.79
CA SER A 478 -21.49 14.95 -8.99
C SER A 478 -20.56 16.17 -8.81
N HIS A 479 -20.11 16.42 -7.57
CA HIS A 479 -19.12 17.45 -7.25
C HIS A 479 -17.94 16.88 -6.47
N PHE A 480 -16.81 17.58 -6.58
CA PHE A 480 -15.57 17.22 -5.90
C PHE A 480 -14.80 18.44 -5.40
N ILE A 481 -13.93 18.21 -4.42
CA ILE A 481 -12.98 19.17 -3.89
C ILE A 481 -11.61 18.90 -4.50
N PHE A 482 -10.98 19.96 -5.00
CA PHE A 482 -9.57 19.98 -5.36
C PHE A 482 -8.91 21.28 -4.90
N ASN A 483 -7.78 21.17 -4.20
CA ASN A 483 -7.00 22.32 -3.71
C ASN A 483 -7.85 23.39 -2.98
N GLY A 484 -8.80 22.94 -2.16
CA GLY A 484 -9.70 23.82 -1.40
C GLY A 484 -10.83 24.47 -2.21
N LYS A 485 -10.93 24.21 -3.52
CA LYS A 485 -12.01 24.66 -4.39
C LYS A 485 -12.97 23.52 -4.70
N ILE A 486 -14.23 23.85 -4.93
CA ILE A 486 -15.30 22.89 -5.24
C ILE A 486 -15.64 23.00 -6.73
N TYR A 487 -15.80 21.86 -7.39
CA TYR A 487 -16.14 21.80 -8.81
C TYR A 487 -17.29 20.84 -9.04
N ASP A 488 -18.18 21.22 -9.96
CA ASP A 488 -19.10 20.32 -10.63
C ASP A 488 -18.42 19.67 -11.83
N GLN A 489 -18.69 18.39 -12.03
CA GLN A 489 -18.48 17.74 -13.32
C GLN A 489 -19.79 17.83 -14.12
N VAL A 490 -19.78 18.66 -15.15
CA VAL A 490 -20.95 18.97 -15.99
C VAL A 490 -21.18 17.87 -17.04
N ASP A 491 -20.10 17.31 -17.57
CA ASP A 491 -20.14 16.22 -18.55
C ASP A 491 -18.96 15.26 -18.35
N GLY A 492 -19.05 14.09 -18.98
CA GLY A 492 -18.16 12.99 -18.69
C GLY A 492 -18.52 12.27 -17.39
N VAL A 493 -17.90 11.13 -17.19
CA VAL A 493 -17.94 10.36 -15.96
C VAL A 493 -16.57 10.38 -15.29
N SER A 494 -16.52 10.10 -13.99
CA SER A 494 -15.26 10.10 -13.25
C SER A 494 -14.76 8.71 -12.92
N MET A 495 -13.45 8.53 -13.03
CA MET A 495 -12.78 7.37 -12.45
C MET A 495 -12.98 7.39 -10.94
N GLY A 496 -13.57 6.33 -10.39
CA GLY A 496 -13.87 6.17 -8.97
C GLY A 496 -15.37 6.08 -8.66
N SER A 497 -16.23 6.64 -9.51
CA SER A 497 -17.67 6.38 -9.44
C SER A 497 -17.97 4.89 -9.73
N PRO A 498 -18.78 4.20 -8.92
CA PRO A 498 -19.13 2.80 -9.15
C PRO A 498 -19.76 2.53 -10.52
N LEU A 499 -20.51 3.51 -11.04
CA LEU A 499 -21.29 3.41 -12.26
C LEU A 499 -20.51 3.80 -13.52
N ALA A 500 -19.44 4.58 -13.38
CA ALA A 500 -18.69 5.13 -14.52
C ALA A 500 -18.19 4.06 -15.52
N PRO A 501 -17.62 2.91 -15.11
CA PRO A 501 -17.19 1.88 -16.06
C PRO A 501 -18.35 1.30 -16.87
N LEU A 502 -19.54 1.18 -16.26
CA LEU A 502 -20.72 0.66 -16.94
C LEU A 502 -21.25 1.66 -17.98
N LEU A 503 -21.25 2.95 -17.66
CA LEU A 503 -21.68 4.00 -18.59
C LEU A 503 -20.75 4.09 -19.81
N ALA A 504 -19.43 4.06 -19.56
CA ALA A 504 -18.45 4.03 -20.64
C ALA A 504 -18.66 2.80 -21.55
N GLU A 505 -18.89 1.63 -20.96
CA GLU A 505 -19.11 0.40 -21.71
C GLU A 505 -20.40 0.44 -22.56
N ILE A 506 -21.52 0.86 -21.98
CA ILE A 506 -22.81 0.97 -22.70
C ILE A 506 -22.69 1.94 -23.88
N PHE A 507 -22.06 3.10 -23.66
CA PHE A 507 -21.86 4.08 -24.73
C PHE A 507 -20.97 3.53 -25.84
N LEU A 508 -19.82 2.92 -25.49
CA LEU A 508 -18.90 2.38 -26.48
C LEU A 508 -19.49 1.23 -27.28
N GLN A 509 -20.34 0.38 -26.69
CA GLN A 509 -21.03 -0.66 -27.44
C GLN A 509 -21.99 -0.11 -28.49
N GLU A 510 -22.76 0.91 -28.14
CA GLU A 510 -23.65 1.53 -29.12
C GLU A 510 -22.86 2.26 -30.22
N PHE A 511 -21.75 2.92 -29.84
CA PHE A 511 -20.81 3.48 -30.80
C PHE A 511 -20.26 2.41 -31.76
N GLU A 512 -19.78 1.29 -31.22
CA GLU A 512 -19.24 0.17 -32.01
C GLU A 512 -20.30 -0.46 -32.90
N LYS A 513 -21.49 -0.79 -32.38
CA LYS A 513 -22.59 -1.35 -33.20
C LYS A 513 -22.96 -0.45 -34.37
N LYS A 514 -22.97 0.87 -34.15
CA LYS A 514 -23.30 1.85 -35.19
C LYS A 514 -22.22 1.96 -36.26
N HIS A 515 -20.95 1.77 -35.91
CA HIS A 515 -19.81 2.08 -36.79
C HIS A 515 -19.01 0.85 -37.27
N LEU A 516 -19.17 -0.32 -36.67
CA LEU A 516 -18.50 -1.57 -37.08
C LEU A 516 -18.69 -1.93 -38.57
N PRO A 517 -19.89 -1.79 -39.16
CA PRO A 517 -20.05 -2.04 -40.61
C PRO A 517 -19.18 -1.13 -41.48
N LEU A 518 -18.93 0.11 -41.04
CA LEU A 518 -18.01 1.03 -41.71
C LEU A 518 -16.55 0.59 -41.54
N PHE A 519 -16.21 0.02 -40.39
CA PHE A 519 -14.85 -0.44 -40.08
C PHE A 519 -14.43 -1.60 -40.98
N ASP A 520 -15.35 -2.52 -41.27
CA ASP A 520 -15.10 -3.62 -42.22
C ASP A 520 -14.75 -3.07 -43.62
N LEU A 521 -15.47 -2.04 -44.08
CA LEU A 521 -15.18 -1.36 -45.35
C LEU A 521 -13.84 -0.62 -45.35
N MET A 522 -13.34 -0.23 -44.18
CA MET A 522 -12.01 0.38 -43.99
C MET A 522 -10.87 -0.65 -43.95
N GLY A 523 -11.17 -1.94 -44.16
CA GLY A 523 -10.17 -3.01 -44.16
C GLY A 523 -9.76 -3.49 -42.77
N ILE A 524 -10.60 -3.24 -41.76
CA ILE A 524 -10.47 -3.85 -40.44
C ILE A 524 -11.01 -5.28 -40.53
N GLY A 525 -10.14 -6.27 -40.31
CA GLY A 525 -10.52 -7.70 -40.36
C GLY A 525 -10.80 -8.32 -38.99
N TYR A 526 -10.44 -7.62 -37.90
CA TYR A 526 -10.66 -8.04 -36.53
C TYR A 526 -10.63 -6.82 -35.61
N TRP A 527 -11.57 -6.74 -34.67
CA TRP A 527 -11.66 -5.67 -33.69
C TRP A 527 -11.99 -6.26 -32.32
N LYS A 528 -11.17 -5.94 -31.32
CA LYS A 528 -11.43 -6.30 -29.93
C LYS A 528 -11.04 -5.18 -28.99
N ARG A 529 -11.89 -4.91 -28.00
CA ARG A 529 -11.69 -3.83 -27.05
C ARG A 529 -11.55 -4.33 -25.62
N TYR A 530 -10.65 -3.71 -24.86
CA TYR A 530 -10.54 -3.79 -23.41
C TYR A 530 -10.63 -2.37 -22.85
N VAL A 531 -11.79 -1.98 -22.35
CA VAL A 531 -12.05 -0.61 -21.85
C VAL A 531 -11.76 0.44 -22.93
N ASP A 532 -10.63 1.16 -22.85
CA ASP A 532 -10.14 2.18 -23.77
C ASP A 532 -9.18 1.66 -24.85
N ASP A 533 -8.52 0.51 -24.59
CA ASP A 533 -7.54 -0.10 -25.48
C ASP A 533 -8.24 -0.99 -26.53
N ASN A 534 -7.97 -0.78 -27.82
CA ASN A 534 -8.54 -1.53 -28.94
C ASN A 534 -7.45 -2.25 -29.73
N PHE A 535 -7.50 -3.57 -29.82
CA PHE A 535 -6.63 -4.37 -30.68
C PHE A 535 -7.31 -4.64 -32.01
N VAL A 536 -6.62 -4.31 -33.10
CA VAL A 536 -7.16 -4.37 -34.45
C VAL A 536 -6.22 -5.09 -35.40
N LEU A 537 -6.76 -5.95 -36.26
CA LEU A 537 -6.05 -6.48 -37.42
C LEU A 537 -6.46 -5.70 -38.66
N LEU A 538 -5.51 -4.98 -39.23
CA LEU A 538 -5.73 -4.06 -40.35
C LEU A 538 -5.11 -4.60 -41.64
N HIS A 539 -5.85 -4.48 -42.75
CA HIS A 539 -5.38 -4.92 -44.04
C HIS A 539 -4.04 -4.25 -44.40
N PRO A 540 -3.03 -4.97 -44.95
CA PRO A 540 -1.67 -4.45 -45.10
C PRO A 540 -1.53 -3.17 -45.92
N ARG A 541 -2.47 -2.92 -46.84
CA ARG A 541 -2.48 -1.72 -47.69
C ARG A 541 -3.07 -0.48 -47.02
N VAL A 542 -3.74 -0.62 -45.88
CA VAL A 542 -4.42 0.48 -45.22
C VAL A 542 -3.47 1.15 -44.23
N CYS A 543 -3.48 2.48 -44.23
CA CYS A 543 -2.69 3.29 -43.31
C CYS A 543 -3.37 3.36 -41.93
N PRO A 544 -2.70 2.98 -40.83
CA PRO A 544 -3.27 3.08 -39.49
C PRO A 544 -3.65 4.51 -39.08
N ASP A 545 -2.89 5.52 -39.49
CA ASP A 545 -3.17 6.93 -39.14
C ASP A 545 -4.46 7.41 -39.81
N TYR A 546 -4.68 7.05 -41.08
CA TYR A 546 -5.92 7.36 -41.78
C TYR A 546 -7.14 6.77 -41.05
N VAL A 547 -7.05 5.50 -40.63
CA VAL A 547 -8.12 4.86 -39.87
C VAL A 547 -8.34 5.57 -38.53
N CYS A 548 -7.27 5.94 -37.83
CA CYS A 548 -7.35 6.70 -36.58
C CYS A 548 -8.11 8.02 -36.74
N ASP A 549 -7.83 8.75 -37.83
CA ASP A 549 -8.51 10.01 -38.15
C ASP A 549 -9.99 9.80 -38.46
N GLN A 550 -10.34 8.73 -39.19
CA GLN A 550 -11.74 8.42 -39.50
C GLN A 550 -12.50 8.01 -38.24
N LEU A 551 -11.93 7.16 -37.39
CA LEU A 551 -12.52 6.78 -36.10
C LEU A 551 -12.78 8.01 -35.22
N SER A 552 -11.84 8.95 -35.20
CA SER A 552 -11.95 10.20 -34.44
C SER A 552 -12.98 11.18 -35.01
N LYS A 553 -13.47 10.96 -36.23
CA LYS A 553 -14.55 11.74 -36.86
C LYS A 553 -15.93 11.14 -36.63
N CYS A 554 -16.03 9.87 -36.23
CA CYS A 554 -17.31 9.20 -36.01
C CYS A 554 -18.15 9.85 -34.89
N HIS A 555 -17.49 10.45 -33.89
CA HIS A 555 -18.16 11.15 -32.80
C HIS A 555 -17.37 12.38 -32.34
N ALA A 556 -18.06 13.45 -31.96
CA ALA A 556 -17.42 14.71 -31.54
C ALA A 556 -16.58 14.53 -30.28
N SER A 557 -17.10 13.80 -29.28
CA SER A 557 -16.47 13.62 -27.97
C SER A 557 -15.39 12.54 -27.92
N ILE A 558 -15.35 11.60 -28.88
CA ILE A 558 -14.42 10.46 -28.84
C ILE A 558 -13.28 10.68 -29.83
N LYS A 559 -12.05 10.61 -29.33
CA LYS A 559 -10.82 10.74 -30.13
C LYS A 559 -9.93 9.54 -29.87
N PHE A 560 -9.34 9.02 -30.93
CA PHE A 560 -8.43 7.89 -30.90
C PHE A 560 -6.99 8.34 -31.09
N THR A 561 -6.07 7.57 -30.53
CA THR A 561 -4.64 7.61 -30.86
C THR A 561 -4.21 6.24 -31.35
N VAL A 562 -3.10 6.18 -32.10
CA VAL A 562 -2.65 4.94 -32.74
C VAL A 562 -1.25 4.55 -32.26
N ALA A 563 -1.11 3.29 -31.86
CA ALA A 563 0.16 2.61 -31.67
C ALA A 563 0.31 1.54 -32.76
N LYS A 564 1.43 1.60 -33.48
CA LYS A 564 1.71 0.73 -34.63
C LYS A 564 2.57 -0.45 -34.18
N GLU A 565 2.44 -1.58 -34.88
CA GLU A 565 3.37 -2.69 -34.70
C GLU A 565 4.83 -2.27 -34.99
N ASP A 566 5.75 -2.83 -34.22
CA ASP A 566 7.17 -2.82 -34.53
C ASP A 566 7.39 -3.60 -35.84
N VAL A 567 7.92 -2.91 -36.84
CA VAL A 567 8.08 -3.44 -38.20
C VAL A 567 9.17 -4.51 -38.27
N GLU A 568 10.21 -4.42 -37.44
CA GLU A 568 11.31 -5.38 -37.41
C GLU A 568 10.90 -6.65 -36.68
N ALA A 569 10.29 -6.50 -35.50
CA ALA A 569 9.87 -7.63 -34.68
C ALA A 569 8.51 -8.23 -35.08
N ASN A 570 7.73 -7.53 -35.91
CA ASN A 570 6.32 -7.82 -36.20
C ASN A 570 5.50 -8.00 -34.92
N SER A 571 5.70 -7.09 -33.96
CA SER A 571 5.14 -7.23 -32.61
C SER A 571 4.50 -5.96 -32.09
N ILE A 572 3.49 -6.10 -31.23
CA ILE A 572 2.83 -4.98 -30.57
C ILE A 572 2.47 -5.36 -29.13
N THR A 573 2.54 -4.39 -28.23
CA THR A 573 2.06 -4.57 -26.85
C THR A 573 0.57 -4.29 -26.77
N PHE A 574 -0.19 -5.20 -26.20
CA PHE A 574 -1.61 -5.02 -25.88
C PHE A 574 -1.89 -5.61 -24.49
N LEU A 575 -2.48 -4.83 -23.59
CA LEU A 575 -2.58 -5.16 -22.17
C LEU A 575 -1.20 -5.49 -21.55
N ASP A 576 -1.06 -6.67 -20.95
CA ASP A 576 0.19 -7.22 -20.40
C ASP A 576 0.80 -8.30 -21.33
N ALA A 577 0.48 -8.28 -22.63
CA ALA A 577 0.98 -9.22 -23.62
C ALA A 577 1.72 -8.51 -24.77
N LEU A 578 2.84 -9.09 -25.19
CA LEU A 578 3.51 -8.80 -26.44
C LEU A 578 3.01 -9.81 -27.48
N ALA A 579 2.15 -9.37 -28.39
CA ALA A 579 1.67 -10.15 -29.51
C ALA A 579 2.68 -10.02 -30.67
N GLN A 580 3.10 -11.15 -31.22
CA GLN A 580 4.00 -11.21 -32.36
C GLN A 580 3.33 -12.03 -33.46
N ARG A 581 3.15 -11.44 -34.65
CA ARG A 581 2.60 -12.18 -35.79
C ARG A 581 3.71 -12.91 -36.54
N GLN A 582 3.42 -14.14 -36.93
CA GLN A 582 4.25 -14.95 -37.80
C GLN A 582 3.49 -15.12 -39.12
N THR A 583 3.85 -14.32 -40.13
CA THR A 583 3.09 -14.20 -41.38
C THR A 583 2.77 -15.56 -42.02
N GLY A 584 1.49 -15.89 -42.13
CA GLY A 584 0.98 -17.15 -42.68
C GLY A 584 0.97 -18.34 -41.71
N VAL A 585 1.53 -18.20 -40.52
CA VAL A 585 1.66 -19.26 -39.51
C VAL A 585 0.72 -19.05 -38.32
N GLY A 586 0.51 -17.80 -37.89
CA GLY A 586 -0.34 -17.45 -36.75
C GLY A 586 0.29 -16.39 -35.84
N PHE A 587 -0.04 -16.42 -34.55
CA PHE A 587 0.45 -15.45 -33.56
C PHE A 587 1.16 -16.15 -32.40
N LYS A 588 2.26 -15.55 -31.94
CA LYS A 588 2.95 -15.88 -30.70
C LYS A 588 2.73 -14.76 -29.69
N THR A 589 2.72 -15.10 -28.41
CA THR A 589 2.46 -14.14 -27.34
C THR A 589 3.46 -14.34 -26.21
N LYS A 590 4.00 -13.25 -25.66
CA LYS A 590 4.84 -13.26 -24.46
C LYS A 590 4.25 -12.30 -23.42
N VAL A 591 4.49 -12.54 -22.13
CA VAL A 591 4.13 -11.57 -21.09
C VAL A 591 4.99 -10.31 -21.25
N TYR A 592 4.34 -9.14 -21.24
CA TYR A 592 4.97 -7.83 -21.28
C TYR A 592 4.73 -7.10 -19.95
N ARG A 593 5.77 -6.47 -19.42
CA ARG A 593 5.70 -5.63 -18.23
C ARG A 593 6.31 -4.28 -18.57
N LYS A 594 5.65 -3.21 -18.15
CA LYS A 594 6.18 -1.85 -18.30
C LYS A 594 7.37 -1.65 -17.36
N ASP A 595 8.29 -0.78 -17.74
CA ASP A 595 9.54 -0.48 -17.00
C ASP A 595 9.31 0.08 -15.58
N THR A 596 8.07 0.46 -15.25
CA THR A 596 7.68 0.98 -13.93
C THR A 596 7.48 -0.10 -12.87
N PHE A 597 7.47 -1.37 -13.26
CA PHE A 597 7.42 -2.47 -12.31
C PHE A 597 8.83 -2.79 -11.81
N PRO A 598 9.09 -2.78 -10.49
CA PRO A 598 10.36 -3.24 -9.96
C PRO A 598 10.57 -4.71 -10.32
N VAL A 599 11.82 -5.08 -10.61
CA VAL A 599 12.23 -6.42 -11.08
C VAL A 599 12.31 -7.40 -9.92
#